data_AF-A0A929SPM2-F1
#
_entry.id   AF-A0A929SPM2-F1
#
_cell.length_a   1.000
_cell.length_b   1.000
_cell.length_c   1.000
_cell.angle_alpha   90.00
_cell.angle_beta   90.00
_cell.angle_gamma   90.00
#
_symmetry.space_group_name_H-M   'P 1'
#
loop_
_entity.id
_entity.type
_entity.pdbx_description
1 polymer ?
#
loop_
_entity_poly.entity_id
_entity_poly.type
_entity_poly.pdbx_seq_one_letter_code
_entity_poly.pdbx_strand_id
1 'polypeptide(L)'
;MYYSELVKKAIKIMYEAHKEDFDKGGYPYVFHPFYLATQVDGECATCVALLHDLVEDHRDKYDFDYLIKEGFPLEVVDILRLLTHEKEVPYMEYIKSISKNQIAREVKIQDLKHNINIDRMDGIKSKKYSLYIKALEFLEEYDLNEQESVTKSDSRILKFKYARNLNNNSLNYDRSKWIYYPEFYTQYRYVLGTKGNKPIIVIGINPSTAGPNDLDNTMKSVDRLASNNGFDSYIMFNVYAQRATNPSDMDMIFNEKLHEENMEAFKWIFNNIKSPPIIWAAWGTNIYKRSYLKDCLKCIVNLSKSFNSKWHNAGELTEKGHPRHPLYLPKDTRFEPFDIDSYIKNL
;
A
#
# COMPACT_ATOMS: atom_id res chain seq x y z
N MET A 1 13.00 -16.45 1.22
CA MET A 1 13.49 -15.73 2.41
C MET A 1 14.19 -14.46 1.99
N TYR A 2 13.67 -13.32 2.45
CA TYR A 2 14.18 -11.98 2.18
C TYR A 2 15.37 -11.65 3.09
N TYR A 3 16.35 -10.87 2.62
CA TYR A 3 17.54 -10.52 3.41
C TYR A 3 17.66 -9.01 3.60
N SER A 4 17.54 -8.55 4.84
CA SER A 4 17.68 -7.14 5.22
C SER A 4 18.08 -6.98 6.69
N GLU A 5 18.41 -5.77 7.12
CA GLU A 5 18.69 -5.48 8.54
C GLU A 5 17.47 -5.72 9.43
N LEU A 6 16.27 -5.42 8.93
CA LEU A 6 15.04 -5.66 9.68
C LEU A 6 14.77 -7.17 9.84
N VAL A 7 14.96 -7.96 8.78
CA VAL A 7 14.83 -9.43 8.84
C VAL A 7 15.91 -10.03 9.74
N LYS A 8 17.17 -9.55 9.67
CA LYS A 8 18.23 -9.99 10.60
C LYS A 8 17.85 -9.76 12.06
N LYS A 9 17.21 -8.63 12.36
CA LYS A 9 16.70 -8.33 13.71
C LYS A 9 15.57 -9.28 14.11
N ALA A 10 14.60 -9.51 13.21
CA ALA A 10 13.51 -10.45 13.44
C ALA A 10 14.03 -11.86 13.75
N ILE A 11 15.02 -12.35 12.99
CA ILE A 11 15.67 -13.64 13.22
C ILE A 11 16.29 -13.73 14.61
N LYS A 12 17.04 -12.70 15.03
CA LYS A 12 17.69 -12.69 16.34
C LYS A 12 16.67 -12.76 17.47
N ILE A 13 15.60 -11.97 17.38
CA ILE A 13 14.55 -11.95 18.41
C ILE A 13 13.81 -13.28 18.44
N MET A 14 13.35 -13.78 17.29
CA MET A 14 12.68 -15.08 17.18
C MET A 14 13.56 -16.21 17.74
N TYR A 15 14.84 -16.25 17.36
CA TYR A 15 15.75 -17.29 17.82
C TYR A 15 15.95 -17.22 19.33
N GLU A 16 16.22 -16.03 19.89
CA GLU A 16 16.41 -15.90 21.34
C GLU A 16 15.16 -16.22 22.15
N ALA A 17 13.97 -15.98 21.60
CA ALA A 17 12.71 -16.36 22.24
C ALA A 17 12.50 -17.88 22.22
N HIS A 18 12.73 -18.52 21.08
CA HIS A 18 12.31 -19.90 20.84
C HIS A 18 13.44 -20.95 20.83
N LYS A 19 14.70 -20.59 21.12
CA LYS A 19 15.85 -21.53 21.04
C LYS A 19 15.75 -22.75 21.96
N GLU A 20 14.99 -22.64 23.06
CA GLU A 20 14.75 -23.75 24.00
C GLU A 20 13.38 -24.42 23.78
N ASP A 21 12.58 -23.92 22.83
CA ASP A 21 11.25 -24.45 22.55
C ASP A 21 11.34 -25.65 21.59
N PHE A 22 10.46 -26.62 21.80
CA PHE A 22 10.30 -27.79 20.95
C PHE A 22 8.90 -27.85 20.37
N ASP A 23 8.79 -28.24 19.11
CA ASP A 23 7.50 -28.53 18.51
C ASP A 23 6.92 -29.86 19.04
N LYS A 24 5.68 -30.16 18.62
CA LYS A 24 4.99 -31.39 19.06
C LYS A 24 5.65 -32.69 18.57
N GLY A 25 6.52 -32.61 17.57
CA GLY A 25 7.32 -33.73 17.07
C GLY A 25 8.69 -33.83 17.74
N GLY A 26 9.03 -32.92 18.66
CA GLY A 26 10.32 -32.89 19.36
C GLY A 26 11.45 -32.21 18.57
N TYR A 27 11.15 -31.52 17.47
CA TYR A 27 12.14 -30.72 16.74
C TYR A 27 12.28 -29.33 17.37
N PRO A 28 13.45 -28.68 17.29
CA PRO A 28 13.61 -27.29 17.72
C PRO A 28 12.59 -26.38 17.02
N TYR A 29 11.78 -25.68 17.81
CA TYR A 29 10.64 -24.91 17.29
C TYR A 29 11.08 -23.79 16.34
N VAL A 30 12.28 -23.23 16.50
CA VAL A 30 12.86 -22.19 15.61
C VAL A 30 12.75 -22.54 14.11
N PHE A 31 12.76 -23.83 13.75
CA PHE A 31 12.63 -24.25 12.36
C PHE A 31 11.25 -23.95 11.78
N HIS A 32 10.21 -23.84 12.60
CA HIS A 32 8.87 -23.50 12.14
C HIS A 32 8.78 -22.06 11.61
N PRO A 33 9.10 -21.01 12.38
CA PRO A 33 9.13 -19.64 11.85
C PRO A 33 10.09 -19.47 10.67
N PHE A 34 11.25 -20.16 10.69
CA PHE A 34 12.16 -20.17 9.53
C PHE A 34 11.51 -20.78 8.29
N TYR A 35 10.84 -21.92 8.43
CA TYR A 35 10.12 -22.56 7.32
C TYR A 35 9.09 -21.59 6.73
N LEU A 36 8.25 -20.96 7.56
CA LEU A 36 7.27 -19.99 7.08
C LEU A 36 7.91 -18.82 6.33
N ALA A 37 9.03 -18.28 6.84
CA ALA A 37 9.78 -17.19 6.21
C ALA A 37 10.39 -17.58 4.84
N THR A 38 10.49 -18.88 4.52
CA THR A 38 10.88 -19.34 3.18
C THR A 38 9.72 -19.40 2.20
N GLN A 39 8.47 -19.45 2.68
CA GLN A 39 7.25 -19.63 1.89
C GLN A 39 6.55 -18.33 1.52
N VAL A 40 7.01 -17.19 2.04
CA VAL A 40 6.42 -15.86 1.81
C VAL A 40 7.40 -14.93 1.09
N ASP A 41 6.86 -13.91 0.41
CA ASP A 41 7.66 -12.92 -0.31
C ASP A 41 7.56 -11.50 0.30
N GLY A 42 8.65 -10.75 0.19
CA GLY A 42 8.77 -9.39 0.72
C GLY A 42 9.24 -9.29 2.18
N GLU A 43 9.82 -8.14 2.52
CA GLU A 43 10.43 -7.87 3.83
C GLU A 43 9.42 -7.95 4.98
N CYS A 44 8.26 -7.31 4.82
CA CYS A 44 7.21 -7.24 5.82
C CYS A 44 6.66 -8.64 6.14
N ALA A 45 6.25 -9.41 5.11
CA ALA A 45 5.75 -10.77 5.29
C ALA A 45 6.81 -11.70 5.89
N THR A 46 8.09 -11.55 5.50
CA THR A 46 9.20 -12.31 6.10
C THR A 46 9.35 -12.01 7.59
N CYS A 47 9.30 -10.73 7.99
CA CYS A 47 9.37 -10.35 9.41
C CYS A 47 8.16 -10.88 10.20
N VAL A 48 6.96 -10.75 9.63
CA VAL A 48 5.73 -11.26 10.25
C VAL A 48 5.80 -12.79 10.41
N ALA A 49 6.21 -13.53 9.39
CA ALA A 49 6.35 -14.99 9.46
C ALA A 49 7.35 -15.43 10.54
N LEU A 50 8.47 -14.71 10.68
CA LEU A 50 9.45 -14.99 11.74
C LEU A 50 8.91 -14.70 13.14
N LEU A 51 8.05 -13.71 13.31
CA LEU A 51 7.62 -13.23 14.63
C LEU A 51 6.18 -13.63 15.00
N HIS A 52 5.49 -14.40 14.16
CA HIS A 52 4.04 -14.62 14.24
C HIS A 52 3.56 -15.17 15.60
N ASP A 53 4.32 -16.08 16.20
CA ASP A 53 4.00 -16.71 17.49
C ASP A 53 4.74 -16.07 18.69
N LEU A 54 5.63 -15.08 18.45
CA LEU A 54 6.48 -14.49 19.49
C LEU A 54 5.68 -13.97 20.70
N VAL A 55 4.65 -13.18 20.43
CA VAL A 55 3.82 -12.55 21.48
C VAL A 55 2.77 -13.53 22.01
N GLU A 56 2.42 -14.57 21.25
CA GLU A 56 1.49 -15.61 21.73
C GLU A 56 2.18 -16.50 22.78
N ASP A 57 3.43 -16.88 22.54
CA ASP A 57 4.16 -17.85 23.35
C ASP A 57 5.03 -17.20 24.45
N HIS A 58 5.59 -16.01 24.21
CA HIS A 58 6.57 -15.37 25.11
C HIS A 58 6.18 -13.95 25.53
N ARG A 59 4.88 -13.72 25.74
CA ARG A 59 4.29 -12.39 26.06
C ARG A 59 4.89 -11.72 27.30
N ASP A 60 5.39 -12.50 28.25
CA ASP A 60 6.01 -12.02 29.49
C ASP A 60 7.32 -11.26 29.23
N LYS A 61 8.00 -11.56 28.12
CA LYS A 61 9.28 -10.95 27.74
C LYS A 61 9.21 -10.13 26.46
N TYR A 62 8.33 -10.52 25.53
CA TYR A 62 8.20 -9.90 24.22
C TYR A 62 6.74 -9.49 23.99
N ASP A 63 6.47 -8.19 24.11
CA ASP A 63 5.18 -7.59 23.76
C ASP A 63 5.30 -6.72 22.50
N PHE A 64 4.17 -6.17 22.04
CA PHE A 64 4.15 -5.30 20.86
C PHE A 64 4.92 -4.00 21.07
N ASP A 65 4.98 -3.47 22.30
CA ASP A 65 5.71 -2.24 22.61
C ASP A 65 7.22 -2.46 22.57
N TYR A 66 7.69 -3.65 22.95
CA TYR A 66 9.07 -4.10 22.76
C TYR A 66 9.44 -4.09 21.28
N LEU A 67 8.61 -4.67 20.41
CA LEU A 67 8.87 -4.66 18.96
C LEU A 67 8.91 -3.24 18.38
N ILE A 68 8.05 -2.34 18.85
CA ILE A 68 8.08 -0.92 18.44
C ILE A 68 9.40 -0.27 18.89
N LYS A 69 9.85 -0.50 20.13
CA LYS A 69 11.13 0.02 20.67
C LYS A 69 12.34 -0.53 19.93
N GLU A 70 12.28 -1.80 19.51
CA GLU A 70 13.29 -2.43 18.67
C GLU A 70 13.28 -1.89 17.23
N GLY A 71 12.35 -1.00 16.87
CA GLY A 71 12.32 -0.30 15.59
C GLY A 71 11.64 -1.07 14.48
N PHE A 72 10.75 -2.01 14.80
CA PHE A 72 9.89 -2.63 13.78
C PHE A 72 8.85 -1.61 13.28
N PRO A 73 8.60 -1.55 11.96
CA PRO A 73 7.52 -0.73 11.41
C PRO A 73 6.17 -1.10 12.03
N LEU A 74 5.31 -0.10 12.27
CA LEU A 74 3.97 -0.33 12.79
C LEU A 74 3.16 -1.31 11.95
N GLU A 75 3.38 -1.32 10.63
CA GLU A 75 2.76 -2.30 9.72
C GLU A 75 3.05 -3.75 10.13
N VAL A 76 4.30 -4.08 10.46
CA VAL A 76 4.67 -5.43 10.94
C VAL A 76 3.96 -5.72 12.27
N VAL A 77 3.99 -4.76 13.20
CA VAL A 77 3.41 -4.91 14.54
C VAL A 77 1.88 -5.07 14.48
N ASP A 78 1.20 -4.33 13.64
CA ASP A 78 -0.26 -4.39 13.47
C ASP A 78 -0.70 -5.73 12.85
N ILE A 79 0.09 -6.26 11.92
CA ILE A 79 -0.15 -7.60 11.35
C ILE A 79 0.10 -8.68 12.42
N LEU A 80 1.14 -8.55 13.24
CA LEU A 80 1.39 -9.46 14.35
C LEU A 80 0.26 -9.44 15.38
N ARG A 81 -0.28 -8.26 15.73
CA ARG A 81 -1.49 -8.15 16.58
C ARG A 81 -2.67 -8.91 16.00
N LEU A 82 -2.85 -8.86 14.68
CA LEU A 82 -3.92 -9.59 14.00
C LEU A 82 -3.70 -11.11 14.01
N LEU A 83 -2.44 -11.55 14.03
CA LEU A 83 -2.06 -12.96 14.05
C LEU A 83 -1.98 -13.55 15.46
N THR A 84 -1.94 -12.76 16.52
CA THR A 84 -1.97 -13.26 17.89
C THR A 84 -3.41 -13.57 18.32
N HIS A 85 -3.72 -14.84 18.61
CA HIS A 85 -5.08 -15.25 18.96
C HIS A 85 -5.38 -15.03 20.45
N GLU A 86 -6.33 -14.15 20.75
CA GLU A 86 -6.83 -13.98 22.13
C GLU A 86 -7.84 -15.09 22.49
N LYS A 87 -7.67 -15.72 23.66
CA LYS A 87 -8.46 -16.89 24.10
C LYS A 87 -9.97 -16.66 24.16
N GLU A 88 -10.38 -15.40 24.33
CA GLU A 88 -11.79 -14.99 24.42
C GLU A 88 -12.47 -14.91 23.05
N VAL A 89 -11.70 -14.79 21.96
CA VAL A 89 -12.23 -14.67 20.61
C VAL A 89 -12.48 -16.06 20.03
N PRO A 90 -13.70 -16.36 19.52
CA PRO A 90 -13.94 -17.62 18.81
C PRO A 90 -12.97 -17.78 17.64
N TYR A 91 -12.33 -18.96 17.52
CA TYR A 91 -11.26 -19.18 16.54
C TYR A 91 -11.67 -18.83 15.10
N MET A 92 -12.88 -19.18 14.67
CA MET A 92 -13.34 -18.84 13.32
C MET A 92 -13.63 -17.35 13.12
N GLU A 93 -13.91 -16.57 14.18
CA GLU A 93 -14.00 -15.11 14.09
C GLU A 93 -12.61 -14.48 13.93
N TYR A 94 -11.62 -15.02 14.63
CA TYR A 94 -10.21 -14.67 14.46
C TYR A 94 -9.72 -14.99 13.03
N ILE A 95 -10.06 -16.16 12.48
CA ILE A 95 -9.76 -16.49 11.07
C ILE A 95 -10.44 -15.51 10.09
N LYS A 96 -11.68 -15.10 10.35
CA LYS A 96 -12.38 -14.07 9.55
C LYS A 96 -11.76 -12.69 9.66
N SER A 97 -11.13 -12.32 10.78
CA SER A 97 -10.41 -11.05 10.88
C SER A 97 -9.09 -11.10 10.12
N ILE A 98 -8.35 -12.21 10.20
CA ILE A 98 -7.11 -12.44 9.46
C ILE A 98 -7.33 -12.39 7.95
N SER A 99 -8.43 -12.97 7.45
CA SER A 99 -8.69 -13.09 6.01
C SER A 99 -8.72 -11.75 5.26
N LYS A 100 -8.96 -10.64 5.97
CA LYS A 100 -9.03 -9.28 5.42
C LYS A 100 -7.67 -8.63 5.19
N ASN A 101 -6.61 -9.13 5.81
CA ASN A 101 -5.25 -8.63 5.63
C ASN A 101 -4.45 -9.65 4.81
N GLN A 102 -3.92 -9.23 3.66
CA GLN A 102 -3.25 -10.13 2.72
C GLN A 102 -2.03 -10.83 3.35
N ILE A 103 -1.17 -10.10 4.05
CA ILE A 103 0.05 -10.67 4.65
C ILE A 103 -0.31 -11.59 5.81
N ALA A 104 -1.24 -11.17 6.68
CA ALA A 104 -1.72 -12.02 7.77
C ALA A 104 -2.32 -13.33 7.23
N ARG A 105 -3.13 -13.24 6.18
CA ARG A 105 -3.74 -14.39 5.50
C ARG A 105 -2.68 -15.32 4.93
N GLU A 106 -1.73 -14.78 4.16
CA GLU A 106 -0.65 -15.57 3.55
C GLU A 106 0.17 -16.31 4.61
N VAL A 107 0.63 -15.59 5.64
CA VAL A 107 1.37 -16.21 6.75
C VAL A 107 0.53 -17.26 7.46
N LYS A 108 -0.76 -16.99 7.73
CA LYS A 108 -1.63 -17.96 8.41
C LYS A 108 -1.92 -19.19 7.56
N ILE A 109 -2.02 -19.06 6.25
CA ILE A 109 -2.15 -20.21 5.33
C ILE A 109 -0.91 -21.10 5.44
N GLN A 110 0.30 -20.51 5.41
CA GLN A 110 1.54 -21.28 5.53
C GLN A 110 1.68 -21.92 6.90
N ASP A 111 1.31 -21.21 7.97
CA ASP A 111 1.25 -21.73 9.34
C ASP A 111 0.32 -22.95 9.43
N LEU A 112 -0.92 -22.83 8.94
CA LEU A 112 -1.88 -23.93 8.93
C LEU A 112 -1.39 -25.13 8.11
N LYS A 113 -0.83 -24.89 6.91
CA LYS A 113 -0.25 -25.95 6.07
C LYS A 113 0.87 -26.69 6.80
N HIS A 114 1.76 -25.95 7.46
CA HIS A 114 2.85 -26.53 8.22
C HIS A 114 2.36 -27.32 9.45
N ASN A 115 1.28 -26.86 10.10
CA ASN A 115 0.69 -27.50 11.28
C ASN A 115 -0.21 -28.71 10.97
N ILE A 116 -0.75 -28.79 9.75
CA ILE A 116 -1.56 -29.93 9.28
C ILE A 116 -0.69 -31.07 8.76
N ASN A 117 0.56 -30.79 8.37
CA ASN A 117 1.47 -31.79 7.83
C ASN A 117 1.76 -32.91 8.85
N ILE A 118 1.18 -34.09 8.59
CA ILE A 118 1.23 -35.28 9.46
C ILE A 118 2.59 -35.97 9.47
N ASP A 119 3.45 -35.72 8.48
CA ASP A 119 4.79 -36.29 8.40
C ASP A 119 5.69 -35.76 9.54
N ARG A 120 5.31 -34.64 10.16
CA ARG A 120 5.98 -34.04 11.32
C ARG A 120 5.59 -34.66 12.66
N MET A 121 4.53 -35.46 12.71
CA MET A 121 3.94 -36.00 13.95
C MET A 121 3.81 -37.53 13.94
N ASP A 122 4.70 -38.24 13.23
CA ASP A 122 4.66 -39.71 13.07
C ASP A 122 3.27 -40.24 12.63
N GLY A 123 2.55 -39.46 11.80
CA GLY A 123 1.22 -39.81 11.33
C GLY A 123 0.05 -39.52 12.29
N ILE A 124 0.30 -38.91 13.46
CA ILE A 124 -0.73 -38.57 14.45
C ILE A 124 -1.35 -37.21 14.13
N LYS A 125 -2.68 -37.17 13.98
CA LYS A 125 -3.43 -35.92 13.76
C LYS A 125 -3.57 -35.10 15.05
N SER A 126 -3.31 -33.80 14.96
CA SER A 126 -3.61 -32.83 16.02
C SER A 126 -5.10 -32.85 16.42
N LYS A 127 -5.42 -32.60 17.70
CA LYS A 127 -6.81 -32.40 18.16
C LYS A 127 -7.53 -31.27 17.41
N LYS A 128 -6.77 -30.28 16.90
CA LYS A 128 -7.26 -29.15 16.12
C LYS A 128 -7.29 -29.43 14.61
N TYR A 129 -6.93 -30.63 14.14
CA TYR A 129 -6.79 -30.95 12.71
C TYR A 129 -8.02 -30.55 11.89
N SER A 130 -9.22 -30.99 12.29
CA SER A 130 -10.46 -30.64 11.59
C SER A 130 -10.79 -29.14 11.63
N LEU A 131 -10.38 -28.43 12.68
CA LEU A 131 -10.55 -26.98 12.80
C LEU A 131 -9.58 -26.23 11.88
N TYR A 132 -8.33 -26.71 11.79
CA TYR A 132 -7.30 -26.15 10.92
C TYR A 132 -7.61 -26.37 9.45
N ILE A 133 -8.15 -27.54 9.07
CA ILE A 133 -8.66 -27.78 7.71
C ILE A 133 -9.76 -26.78 7.38
N LYS A 134 -10.78 -26.61 8.25
CA LYS A 134 -11.86 -25.63 8.02
C LYS A 134 -11.35 -24.19 7.92
N ALA A 135 -10.35 -23.83 8.72
CA ALA A 135 -9.75 -22.50 8.65
C ALA A 135 -8.92 -22.31 7.38
N LEU A 136 -8.17 -23.34 6.97
CA LEU A 136 -7.40 -23.33 5.73
C LEU A 136 -8.34 -23.24 4.53
N GLU A 137 -9.36 -24.10 4.47
CA GLU A 137 -10.45 -24.03 3.48
C GLU A 137 -11.07 -22.64 3.48
N PHE A 138 -11.39 -22.04 4.63
CA PHE A 138 -11.95 -20.69 4.65
C PHE A 138 -10.98 -19.62 4.11
N LEU A 139 -9.68 -19.71 4.42
CA LEU A 139 -8.69 -18.73 3.99
C LEU A 139 -8.30 -18.92 2.50
N GLU A 140 -8.28 -20.17 2.03
CA GLU A 140 -8.07 -20.53 0.62
C GLU A 140 -9.36 -20.37 -0.19
N GLU A 141 -10.55 -20.50 0.37
CA GLU A 141 -11.83 -20.19 -0.27
C GLU A 141 -12.15 -18.70 -0.21
N TYR A 142 -11.60 -17.97 0.75
CA TYR A 142 -11.52 -16.52 0.62
C TYR A 142 -10.72 -16.20 -0.65
N ASP A 143 -9.68 -16.98 -0.94
CA ASP A 143 -8.92 -16.92 -2.19
C ASP A 143 -9.70 -17.54 -3.38
N LEU A 144 -10.54 -18.58 -3.23
CA LEU A 144 -11.33 -19.21 -4.32
C LEU A 144 -12.64 -18.50 -4.66
N ASN A 145 -13.31 -17.85 -3.71
CA ASN A 145 -14.42 -16.94 -3.98
C ASN A 145 -13.88 -15.59 -4.49
N GLU A 146 -12.66 -15.20 -4.08
CA GLU A 146 -11.88 -14.24 -4.86
C GLU A 146 -11.51 -14.85 -6.23
N GLN A 147 -11.16 -16.14 -6.38
CA GLN A 147 -10.61 -16.70 -7.64
C GLN A 147 -11.62 -17.22 -8.69
N GLU A 148 -12.82 -17.66 -8.34
CA GLU A 148 -13.91 -17.96 -9.29
C GLU A 148 -14.56 -16.67 -9.81
N SER A 149 -14.30 -15.54 -9.14
CA SER A 149 -14.43 -14.21 -9.73
C SER A 149 -13.15 -13.74 -10.47
N VAL A 150 -12.08 -14.55 -10.49
CA VAL A 150 -10.75 -14.34 -11.13
C VAL A 150 -10.55 -15.34 -12.27
N THR A 151 -11.29 -15.14 -13.34
CA THR A 151 -10.73 -15.35 -14.69
C THR A 151 -10.53 -14.01 -15.39
N LYS A 152 -10.14 -12.98 -14.64
CA LYS A 152 -9.61 -11.67 -15.09
C LYS A 152 -8.98 -10.93 -13.91
N SER A 153 -7.96 -10.13 -14.15
CA SER A 153 -7.07 -9.47 -13.17
C SER A 153 -7.72 -8.37 -12.30
N ASP A 154 -8.91 -8.60 -11.74
CA ASP A 154 -9.88 -7.52 -11.49
C ASP A 154 -10.42 -7.39 -10.04
N SER A 155 -10.12 -8.31 -9.10
CA SER A 155 -10.69 -8.26 -7.72
C SER A 155 -9.78 -7.64 -6.64
N ARG A 156 -8.50 -7.36 -6.91
CA ARG A 156 -7.52 -6.81 -5.93
C ARG A 156 -7.55 -5.28 -5.75
N ILE A 157 -8.49 -4.60 -6.39
CA ILE A 157 -8.54 -3.13 -6.44
C ILE A 157 -9.77 -2.67 -5.64
N LEU A 158 -9.53 -2.13 -4.46
CA LEU A 158 -10.56 -1.49 -3.64
C LEU A 158 -11.14 -0.30 -4.40
N LYS A 159 -12.38 -0.44 -4.90
CA LYS A 159 -13.06 0.62 -5.63
C LYS A 159 -13.02 1.93 -4.86
N PHE A 160 -12.78 3.03 -5.57
CA PHE A 160 -12.59 4.35 -4.98
C PHE A 160 -13.80 4.77 -4.12
N LYS A 161 -15.02 4.44 -4.57
CA LYS A 161 -16.24 4.70 -3.78
C LYS A 161 -16.24 4.02 -2.41
N TYR A 162 -15.66 2.83 -2.30
CA TYR A 162 -15.55 2.10 -1.03
C TYR A 162 -14.40 2.63 -0.21
N ALA A 163 -13.24 2.92 -0.83
CA ALA A 163 -12.10 3.54 -0.17
C ALA A 163 -12.48 4.83 0.58
N ARG A 164 -13.40 5.63 0.03
CA ARG A 164 -13.92 6.85 0.67
C ARG A 164 -14.84 6.62 1.87
N ASN A 165 -15.56 5.50 1.88
CA ASN A 165 -16.62 5.22 2.85
C ASN A 165 -16.17 4.23 3.93
N LEU A 166 -14.91 3.80 3.92
CA LEU A 166 -14.36 2.95 4.97
C LEU A 166 -14.35 3.70 6.29
N ASN A 167 -15.03 3.13 7.29
CA ASN A 167 -15.00 3.68 8.63
C ASN A 167 -13.79 3.13 9.38
N ASN A 168 -12.64 3.77 9.20
CA ASN A 168 -11.45 3.47 10.00
C ASN A 168 -11.48 4.34 11.27
N ASN A 169 -11.72 3.72 12.43
CA ASN A 169 -11.77 4.40 13.74
C ASN A 169 -10.38 4.59 14.36
N SER A 170 -9.33 4.01 13.76
CA SER A 170 -7.96 4.01 14.29
C SER A 170 -6.99 4.78 13.38
N LEU A 171 -7.42 5.91 12.82
CA LEU A 171 -6.54 6.73 11.99
C LEU A 171 -5.50 7.48 12.82
N ASN A 172 -4.25 7.48 12.36
CA ASN A 172 -3.14 8.24 12.93
C ASN A 172 -3.06 9.67 12.36
N TYR A 173 -4.08 10.15 11.64
CA TYR A 173 -4.12 11.48 11.05
C TYR A 173 -5.52 12.12 11.08
N ASP A 174 -5.53 13.45 10.97
CA ASP A 174 -6.73 14.27 11.03
C ASP A 174 -7.45 14.35 9.67
N ARG A 175 -8.62 13.69 9.55
CA ARG A 175 -9.48 13.74 8.34
C ARG A 175 -10.00 15.14 8.03
N SER A 176 -9.98 16.09 8.96
CA SER A 176 -10.35 17.48 8.68
C SER A 176 -9.26 18.22 7.90
N LYS A 177 -8.02 17.73 7.97
CA LYS A 177 -6.85 18.33 7.30
C LYS A 177 -6.42 17.57 6.04
N TRP A 178 -6.56 16.25 6.03
CA TRP A 178 -6.01 15.41 4.96
C TRP A 178 -7.08 14.82 4.03
N ILE A 179 -6.67 14.56 2.80
CA ILE A 179 -7.35 13.73 1.81
C ILE A 179 -6.40 12.58 1.50
N TYR A 180 -6.76 11.35 1.81
CA TYR A 180 -5.88 10.20 1.57
C TYR A 180 -6.71 8.95 1.29
N TYR A 181 -6.66 8.45 0.04
CA TYR A 181 -7.44 7.27 -0.34
C TYR A 181 -6.61 6.28 -1.18
N PRO A 182 -6.63 4.97 -0.82
CA PRO A 182 -7.19 4.41 0.42
C PRO A 182 -6.53 4.98 1.69
N GLU A 183 -7.24 4.96 2.83
CA GLU A 183 -6.75 5.51 4.11
C GLU A 183 -5.70 4.62 4.81
N PHE A 184 -5.04 3.75 4.04
CA PHE A 184 -4.02 2.82 4.48
C PHE A 184 -3.06 2.56 3.31
N TYR A 185 -1.86 2.07 3.63
CA TYR A 185 -0.86 1.78 2.61
C TYR A 185 -1.30 0.59 1.76
N THR A 186 -1.32 0.75 0.44
CA THR A 186 -1.46 -0.35 -0.53
C THR A 186 -0.51 -0.12 -1.71
N GLN A 187 -0.45 -1.07 -2.64
CA GLN A 187 0.33 -0.97 -3.88
C GLN A 187 -0.22 0.07 -4.88
N TYR A 188 -1.32 0.74 -4.55
CA TYR A 188 -1.88 1.85 -5.32
C TYR A 188 -2.32 2.98 -4.40
N ARG A 189 -2.43 4.20 -4.93
CA ARG A 189 -2.97 5.35 -4.22
C ARG A 189 -3.73 6.20 -5.22
N TYR A 190 -5.01 6.42 -4.93
CA TYR A 190 -5.85 7.25 -5.79
C TYR A 190 -5.57 8.72 -5.57
N VAL A 191 -5.45 9.15 -4.32
CA VAL A 191 -5.23 10.56 -3.99
C VAL A 191 -4.53 10.72 -2.64
N LEU A 192 -3.66 11.73 -2.56
CA LEU A 192 -3.05 12.24 -1.32
C LEU A 192 -3.02 13.77 -1.36
N GLY A 193 -3.45 14.45 -0.32
CA GLY A 193 -3.44 15.90 -0.29
C GLY A 193 -3.94 16.49 1.01
N THR A 194 -4.02 17.81 1.04
CA THR A 194 -4.56 18.59 2.16
C THR A 194 -5.87 19.27 1.77
N LYS A 195 -6.77 19.46 2.73
CA LYS A 195 -8.03 20.17 2.55
C LYS A 195 -7.81 21.67 2.62
N GLY A 196 -8.38 22.40 1.67
CA GLY A 196 -8.31 23.86 1.55
C GLY A 196 -9.42 24.38 0.64
N ASN A 197 -9.57 25.70 0.54
CA ASN A 197 -10.57 26.33 -0.32
C ASN A 197 -10.06 26.58 -1.74
N LYS A 198 -8.74 26.65 -1.92
CA LYS A 198 -8.07 26.92 -3.19
C LYS A 198 -6.95 25.89 -3.42
N PRO A 199 -7.31 24.61 -3.65
CA PRO A 199 -6.35 23.55 -3.92
C PRO A 199 -5.70 23.71 -5.31
N ILE A 200 -4.42 23.35 -5.41
CA ILE A 200 -3.80 22.97 -6.70
C ILE A 200 -3.80 21.46 -6.85
N ILE A 201 -4.13 20.95 -8.04
CA ILE A 201 -4.05 19.54 -8.36
C ILE A 201 -2.71 19.24 -9.00
N VAL A 202 -1.94 18.32 -8.44
CA VAL A 202 -0.62 17.94 -8.96
C VAL A 202 -0.72 16.57 -9.60
N ILE A 203 -0.24 16.42 -10.83
CA ILE A 203 -0.27 15.15 -11.56
C ILE A 203 1.16 14.76 -11.93
N GLY A 204 1.65 13.72 -11.27
CA GLY A 204 2.99 13.19 -11.47
C GLY A 204 3.00 11.70 -11.79
N ILE A 205 4.20 11.13 -11.88
CA ILE A 205 4.41 9.68 -11.90
C ILE A 205 5.07 9.34 -10.56
N ASN A 206 4.35 8.55 -9.78
CA ASN A 206 4.51 8.44 -8.34
C ASN A 206 5.94 8.06 -7.94
N PRO A 207 6.58 8.85 -7.07
CA PRO A 207 7.65 8.38 -6.21
C PRO A 207 7.10 8.08 -4.81
N SER A 208 6.88 6.80 -4.51
CA SER A 208 7.01 6.21 -3.16
C SER A 208 6.08 6.66 -1.99
N THR A 209 6.54 6.42 -0.75
CA THR A 209 5.77 5.98 0.45
C THR A 209 4.90 7.03 1.15
N ALA A 210 4.89 8.29 0.72
CA ALA A 210 4.21 9.37 1.43
C ALA A 210 2.76 9.08 1.83
N GLY A 211 2.45 9.44 3.07
CA GLY A 211 1.13 9.40 3.67
C GLY A 211 0.89 10.65 4.53
N PRO A 212 -0.31 10.79 5.12
CA PRO A 212 -0.58 11.85 6.08
C PRO A 212 0.44 11.88 7.21
N ASN A 213 0.89 13.07 7.59
CA ASN A 213 1.91 13.31 8.64
C ASN A 213 3.32 12.74 8.36
N ASP A 214 3.52 12.02 7.25
CA ASP A 214 4.82 11.48 6.84
C ASP A 214 5.06 11.76 5.34
N LEU A 215 5.41 13.03 5.06
CA LEU A 215 5.66 13.50 3.70
C LEU A 215 7.09 13.20 3.27
N ASP A 216 7.22 12.61 2.08
CA ASP A 216 8.50 12.50 1.38
C ASP A 216 8.99 13.86 0.84
N ASN A 217 10.22 13.91 0.33
CA ASN A 217 10.82 15.15 -0.18
C ASN A 217 10.08 15.74 -1.40
N THR A 218 9.42 14.90 -2.20
CA THR A 218 8.61 15.36 -3.34
C THR A 218 7.37 16.09 -2.83
N MET A 219 6.67 15.49 -1.88
CA MET A 219 5.47 16.08 -1.28
C MET A 219 5.79 17.35 -0.47
N LYS A 220 6.93 17.39 0.22
CA LYS A 220 7.44 18.64 0.84
C LYS A 220 7.70 19.73 -0.20
N SER A 221 8.21 19.38 -1.39
CA SER A 221 8.40 20.34 -2.48
C SER A 221 7.06 20.82 -3.06
N VAL A 222 6.10 19.90 -3.23
CA VAL A 222 4.74 20.22 -3.68
C VAL A 222 4.07 21.22 -2.75
N ASP A 223 4.06 20.95 -1.44
CA ASP A 223 3.46 21.81 -0.43
C ASP A 223 4.05 23.22 -0.44
N ARG A 224 5.39 23.30 -0.47
CA ARG A 224 6.12 24.58 -0.55
C ARG A 224 5.79 25.36 -1.82
N LEU A 225 5.79 24.71 -2.98
CA LEU A 225 5.54 25.38 -4.26
C LEU A 225 4.08 25.80 -4.41
N ALA A 226 3.13 24.99 -3.94
CA ALA A 226 1.71 25.35 -3.88
C ALA A 226 1.51 26.61 -3.04
N SER A 227 2.03 26.62 -1.81
CA SER A 227 1.96 27.76 -0.88
C SER A 227 2.56 29.04 -1.48
N ASN A 228 3.77 28.96 -2.07
CA ASN A 228 4.45 30.11 -2.66
C ASN A 228 3.76 30.69 -3.90
N ASN A 229 2.91 29.90 -4.56
CA ASN A 229 2.09 30.32 -5.69
C ASN A 229 0.64 30.66 -5.30
N GLY A 230 0.38 30.80 -3.99
CA GLY A 230 -0.89 31.33 -3.47
C GLY A 230 -2.05 30.33 -3.47
N PHE A 231 -1.75 29.04 -3.38
CA PHE A 231 -2.70 27.97 -3.09
C PHE A 231 -2.66 27.65 -1.60
N ASP A 232 -3.82 27.36 -1.00
CA ASP A 232 -3.91 27.06 0.44
C ASP A 232 -3.85 25.55 0.75
N SER A 233 -3.92 24.71 -0.29
CA SER A 233 -3.77 23.27 -0.19
C SER A 233 -3.35 22.66 -1.52
N TYR A 234 -3.04 21.35 -1.50
CA TYR A 234 -2.69 20.59 -2.70
C TYR A 234 -3.38 19.23 -2.73
N ILE A 235 -3.56 18.69 -3.93
CA ILE A 235 -4.12 17.35 -4.17
C ILE A 235 -3.25 16.64 -5.19
N MET A 236 -2.48 15.66 -4.74
CA MET A 236 -1.59 14.86 -5.57
C MET A 236 -2.31 13.63 -6.13
N PHE A 237 -2.26 13.52 -7.45
CA PHE A 237 -2.63 12.35 -8.23
C PHE A 237 -1.42 11.81 -8.97
N ASN A 238 -1.53 10.52 -9.31
CA ASN A 238 -0.64 9.91 -10.27
C ASN A 238 -1.33 9.81 -11.63
N VAL A 239 -0.55 9.91 -12.71
CA VAL A 239 -1.01 9.53 -14.07
C VAL A 239 -1.60 8.12 -14.06
N TYR A 240 -1.03 7.23 -13.26
CA TYR A 240 -1.53 5.88 -13.01
C TYR A 240 -1.43 5.55 -11.52
N ALA A 241 -2.50 5.04 -10.91
CA ALA A 241 -2.63 4.96 -9.44
C ALA A 241 -1.61 4.03 -8.76
N GLN A 242 -0.99 3.10 -9.48
CA GLN A 242 0.03 2.22 -8.90
C GLN A 242 1.15 3.01 -8.23
N ARG A 243 1.58 2.53 -7.07
CA ARG A 243 2.77 3.04 -6.37
C ARG A 243 3.95 2.17 -6.76
N ALA A 244 5.03 2.83 -7.11
CA ALA A 244 6.33 2.19 -7.30
C ALA A 244 7.39 3.15 -6.75
N THR A 245 8.34 2.65 -5.98
CA THR A 245 9.45 3.48 -5.50
C THR A 245 10.32 3.93 -6.67
N ASN A 246 10.52 3.04 -7.64
CA ASN A 246 11.11 3.36 -8.93
C ASN A 246 10.04 3.21 -10.04
N PRO A 247 9.83 4.20 -10.92
CA PRO A 247 8.92 4.09 -12.06
C PRO A 247 9.21 2.89 -12.98
N SER A 248 10.44 2.36 -12.96
CA SER A 248 10.81 1.13 -13.68
C SER A 248 10.21 -0.14 -13.06
N ASP A 249 9.62 -0.10 -11.87
CA ASP A 249 9.04 -1.25 -11.17
C ASP A 249 7.51 -1.33 -11.33
N MET A 250 6.91 -0.37 -12.06
CA MET A 250 5.48 -0.39 -12.35
C MET A 250 5.08 -1.66 -13.13
N ASP A 251 3.83 -2.08 -13.07
CA ASP A 251 3.40 -3.27 -13.79
C ASP A 251 3.63 -3.06 -15.29
N MET A 252 4.13 -4.10 -15.97
CA MET A 252 4.35 -4.06 -17.42
C MET A 252 3.02 -4.04 -18.17
N ILE A 253 1.99 -4.66 -17.59
CA ILE A 253 0.66 -4.81 -18.18
C ILE A 253 -0.26 -3.76 -17.56
N PHE A 254 -1.02 -3.08 -18.41
CA PHE A 254 -2.04 -2.13 -17.99
C PHE A 254 -3.18 -2.84 -17.26
N ASN A 255 -3.51 -2.38 -16.05
CA ASN A 255 -4.72 -2.79 -15.35
C ASN A 255 -5.83 -1.74 -15.57
N GLU A 256 -6.84 -2.13 -16.35
CA GLU A 256 -8.00 -1.30 -16.73
C GLU A 256 -8.80 -0.84 -15.52
N LYS A 257 -9.11 -1.75 -14.59
CA LYS A 257 -9.86 -1.43 -13.38
C LYS A 257 -9.15 -0.41 -12.51
N LEU A 258 -7.82 -0.53 -12.36
CA LEU A 258 -7.05 0.42 -11.56
C LEU A 258 -7.11 1.81 -12.19
N HIS A 259 -7.06 1.87 -13.52
CA HIS A 259 -7.24 3.10 -14.26
C HIS A 259 -8.65 3.68 -14.08
N GLU A 260 -9.70 2.89 -14.22
CA GLU A 260 -11.09 3.32 -14.00
C GLU A 260 -11.27 3.94 -12.61
N GLU A 261 -10.79 3.26 -11.56
CA GLU A 261 -10.95 3.75 -10.18
C GLU A 261 -10.10 5.01 -9.93
N ASN A 262 -8.94 5.16 -10.60
CA ASN A 262 -8.18 6.41 -10.60
C ASN A 262 -8.96 7.54 -11.28
N MET A 263 -9.62 7.27 -12.41
CA MET A 263 -10.44 8.23 -13.14
C MET A 263 -11.68 8.64 -12.33
N GLU A 264 -12.29 7.73 -11.59
CA GLU A 264 -13.37 8.04 -10.64
C GLU A 264 -12.88 8.94 -9.49
N ALA A 265 -11.65 8.76 -9.02
CA ALA A 265 -11.04 9.65 -8.03
C ALA A 265 -10.83 11.07 -8.57
N PHE A 266 -10.31 11.21 -9.80
CA PHE A 266 -10.21 12.51 -10.48
C PHE A 266 -11.58 13.18 -10.61
N LYS A 267 -12.56 12.45 -11.14
CA LYS A 267 -13.92 12.95 -11.35
C LYS A 267 -14.56 13.39 -10.03
N TRP A 268 -14.38 12.63 -8.96
CA TRP A 268 -14.88 13.00 -7.64
C TRP A 268 -14.22 14.27 -7.13
N ILE A 269 -12.88 14.38 -7.18
CA ILE A 269 -12.19 15.61 -6.75
C ILE A 269 -12.65 16.81 -7.58
N PHE A 270 -12.69 16.71 -8.92
CA PHE A 270 -13.06 17.83 -9.79
C PHE A 270 -14.48 18.32 -9.50
N ASN A 271 -15.43 17.41 -9.19
CA ASN A 271 -16.79 17.77 -8.79
C ASN A 271 -16.89 18.45 -7.41
N ASN A 272 -15.89 18.29 -6.54
CA ASN A 272 -15.92 18.79 -5.16
C ASN A 272 -15.05 20.04 -4.94
N ILE A 273 -14.38 20.54 -5.99
CA ILE A 273 -13.64 21.81 -5.93
C ILE A 273 -14.58 22.96 -6.34
N LYS A 274 -14.53 24.07 -5.60
CA LYS A 274 -15.44 25.22 -5.77
C LYS A 274 -15.19 26.06 -7.02
N SER A 275 -14.01 25.91 -7.63
CA SER A 275 -13.56 26.66 -8.80
C SER A 275 -13.07 25.71 -9.89
N PRO A 276 -12.95 26.16 -11.15
CA PRO A 276 -12.31 25.36 -12.19
C PRO A 276 -10.95 24.82 -11.72
N PRO A 277 -10.69 23.51 -11.84
CA PRO A 277 -9.46 22.92 -11.33
C PRO A 277 -8.22 23.56 -11.96
N ILE A 278 -7.24 23.91 -11.14
CA ILE A 278 -5.91 24.30 -11.60
C ILE A 278 -4.99 23.08 -11.45
N ILE A 279 -4.46 22.61 -12.57
CA ILE A 279 -3.69 21.36 -12.64
C ILE A 279 -2.23 21.68 -12.95
N TRP A 280 -1.33 21.27 -12.07
CA TRP A 280 0.11 21.28 -12.27
C TRP A 280 0.60 19.94 -12.83
N ALA A 281 1.09 19.96 -14.06
CA ALA A 281 1.76 18.84 -14.71
C ALA A 281 3.17 18.65 -14.14
N ALA A 282 3.53 17.43 -13.74
CA ALA A 282 4.76 17.17 -12.99
C ALA A 282 5.39 15.77 -13.20
N TRP A 283 5.13 15.12 -14.35
CA TRP A 283 5.55 13.72 -14.60
C TRP A 283 6.97 13.52 -15.16
N GLY A 284 7.63 14.56 -15.68
CA GLY A 284 8.97 14.46 -16.26
C GLY A 284 9.08 13.47 -17.42
N THR A 285 10.29 12.95 -17.65
CA THR A 285 10.55 11.94 -18.69
C THR A 285 10.03 10.55 -18.33
N ASN A 286 9.53 10.34 -17.10
CA ASN A 286 9.02 9.05 -16.66
C ASN A 286 7.73 8.63 -17.38
N ILE A 287 7.09 9.55 -18.11
CA ILE A 287 5.91 9.26 -18.95
C ILE A 287 6.17 8.18 -20.01
N TYR A 288 7.43 7.92 -20.35
CA TYR A 288 7.82 6.85 -21.27
C TYR A 288 8.14 5.51 -20.60
N LYS A 289 8.09 5.41 -19.27
CA LYS A 289 8.48 4.18 -18.56
C LYS A 289 7.55 3.00 -18.83
N ARG A 290 6.29 3.28 -19.13
CA ARG A 290 5.29 2.29 -19.52
C ARG A 290 4.47 2.84 -20.67
N SER A 291 4.15 1.97 -21.64
CA SER A 291 3.43 2.34 -22.86
C SER A 291 2.06 2.96 -22.54
N TYR A 292 1.35 2.41 -21.56
CA TYR A 292 0.00 2.83 -21.18
C TYR A 292 -0.07 4.21 -20.50
N LEU A 293 1.03 4.77 -20.01
CA LEU A 293 1.00 6.05 -19.27
C LEU A 293 0.55 7.22 -20.14
N LYS A 294 0.90 7.22 -21.43
CA LYS A 294 0.46 8.24 -22.37
C LYS A 294 -1.05 8.21 -22.54
N ASP A 295 -1.64 7.02 -22.64
CA ASP A 295 -3.08 6.87 -22.82
C ASP A 295 -3.83 7.19 -21.53
N CYS A 296 -3.30 6.80 -20.37
CA CYS A 296 -3.81 7.27 -19.08
C CYS A 296 -3.83 8.81 -18.98
N LEU A 297 -2.75 9.47 -19.42
CA LEU A 297 -2.68 10.92 -19.42
C LEU A 297 -3.71 11.53 -20.37
N LYS A 298 -3.91 10.97 -21.57
CA LYS A 298 -4.98 11.42 -22.50
C LYS A 298 -6.36 11.33 -21.86
N CYS A 299 -6.66 10.25 -21.12
CA CYS A 299 -7.93 10.11 -20.39
C CYS A 299 -8.11 11.24 -19.37
N ILE A 300 -7.07 11.55 -18.59
CA ILE A 300 -7.07 12.64 -17.60
C ILE A 300 -7.28 14.00 -18.28
N VAL A 301 -6.57 14.27 -19.38
CA VAL A 301 -6.69 15.53 -20.13
C VAL A 301 -8.10 15.69 -20.68
N ASN A 302 -8.67 14.64 -21.28
CA ASN A 302 -10.04 14.66 -21.78
C ASN A 302 -11.06 14.91 -20.67
N LEU A 303 -10.93 14.24 -19.51
CA LEU A 303 -11.78 14.50 -18.36
C LEU A 303 -11.66 15.96 -17.90
N SER A 304 -10.45 16.51 -17.83
CA SER A 304 -10.19 17.87 -17.35
C SER A 304 -10.87 18.97 -18.19
N LYS A 305 -11.09 18.72 -19.48
CA LYS A 305 -11.80 19.64 -20.39
C LYS A 305 -13.26 19.82 -19.99
N SER A 306 -13.93 18.74 -19.56
CA SER A 306 -15.32 18.79 -19.08
C SER A 306 -15.50 19.65 -17.82
N PHE A 307 -14.41 19.95 -17.11
CA PHE A 307 -14.40 20.78 -15.90
C PHE A 307 -13.78 22.17 -16.13
N ASN A 308 -13.52 22.56 -17.40
CA ASN A 308 -12.86 23.81 -17.76
C ASN A 308 -11.53 24.03 -16.99
N SER A 309 -10.79 22.93 -16.78
CA SER A 309 -9.57 22.95 -15.98
C SER A 309 -8.45 23.73 -16.68
N LYS A 310 -7.58 24.37 -15.89
CA LYS A 310 -6.42 25.13 -16.40
C LYS A 310 -5.13 24.40 -16.07
N TRP A 311 -4.39 24.03 -17.11
CA TRP A 311 -3.11 23.34 -16.97
C TRP A 311 -1.95 24.31 -16.81
N HIS A 312 -1.02 23.95 -15.94
CA HIS A 312 0.20 24.70 -15.64
C HIS A 312 1.40 23.76 -15.53
N ASN A 313 2.58 24.27 -15.83
CA ASN A 313 3.87 23.69 -15.48
C ASN A 313 4.56 24.61 -14.47
N ALA A 314 5.59 24.10 -13.80
CA ALA A 314 6.38 24.86 -12.85
C ALA A 314 7.78 25.08 -13.42
N GLY A 315 8.09 26.34 -13.75
CA GLY A 315 9.31 26.71 -14.45
C GLY A 315 9.41 26.09 -15.85
N GLU A 316 10.57 26.24 -16.49
CA GLU A 316 10.78 25.74 -17.84
C GLU A 316 10.61 24.21 -17.94
N LEU A 317 10.17 23.76 -19.11
CA LEU A 317 10.14 22.34 -19.44
C LEU A 317 11.56 21.74 -19.42
N THR A 318 11.65 20.41 -19.39
CA THR A 318 12.93 19.72 -19.62
C THR A 318 13.39 19.95 -21.06
N GLU A 319 14.66 19.65 -21.36
CA GLU A 319 15.20 19.70 -22.72
C GLU A 319 14.39 18.86 -23.72
N LYS A 320 13.75 17.79 -23.23
CA LYS A 320 12.86 16.92 -24.01
C LYS A 320 11.40 17.42 -24.06
N GLY A 321 11.13 18.62 -23.57
CA GLY A 321 9.80 19.26 -23.60
C GLY A 321 8.82 18.73 -22.54
N HIS A 322 9.28 18.09 -21.47
CA HIS A 322 8.38 17.57 -20.42
C HIS A 322 8.27 18.49 -19.22
N PRO A 323 7.11 18.53 -18.53
CA PRO A 323 6.99 19.22 -17.25
C PRO A 323 7.92 18.63 -16.20
N ARG A 324 8.62 19.48 -15.45
CA ARG A 324 9.62 19.04 -14.45
C ARG A 324 8.97 18.39 -13.23
N HIS A 325 9.71 17.44 -12.66
CA HIS A 325 9.32 16.78 -11.42
C HIS A 325 9.51 17.73 -10.21
N PRO A 326 8.60 17.74 -9.21
CA PRO A 326 8.60 18.73 -8.12
C PRO A 326 9.90 18.78 -7.30
N LEU A 327 10.55 17.63 -7.12
CA LEU A 327 11.74 17.48 -6.27
C LEU A 327 12.90 18.39 -6.70
N TYR A 328 13.05 18.67 -7.99
CA TYR A 328 14.20 19.37 -8.55
C TYR A 328 13.96 20.86 -8.81
N LEU A 329 12.83 21.40 -8.37
CA LEU A 329 12.44 22.77 -8.63
C LEU A 329 12.86 23.70 -7.47
N PRO A 330 13.47 24.87 -7.79
CA PRO A 330 13.73 25.92 -6.81
C PRO A 330 12.46 26.37 -6.07
N LYS A 331 12.61 26.78 -4.81
CA LYS A 331 11.47 27.15 -3.94
C LYS A 331 10.59 28.28 -4.48
N ASP A 332 11.16 29.16 -5.28
CA ASP A 332 10.56 30.37 -5.85
C ASP A 332 10.03 30.17 -7.28
N THR A 333 10.08 28.94 -7.80
CA THR A 333 9.55 28.59 -9.12
C THR A 333 8.07 28.94 -9.21
N ARG A 334 7.71 29.64 -10.29
CA ARG A 334 6.34 30.06 -10.58
C ARG A 334 5.62 29.05 -11.46
N PHE A 335 4.30 28.99 -11.28
CA PHE A 335 3.43 28.26 -12.20
C PHE A 335 3.09 29.10 -13.41
N GLU A 336 3.21 28.49 -14.58
CA GLU A 336 2.99 29.12 -15.89
C GLU A 336 1.94 28.32 -16.68
N PRO A 337 1.11 28.95 -17.52
CA PRO A 337 0.16 28.25 -18.35
C PRO A 337 0.83 27.18 -19.21
N PHE A 338 0.28 25.97 -19.19
CA PHE A 338 0.79 24.83 -19.95
C PHE A 338 -0.19 24.43 -21.04
N ASP A 339 0.24 24.50 -22.30
CA ASP A 339 -0.54 24.03 -23.44
C ASP A 339 -0.51 22.50 -23.50
N ILE A 340 -1.39 21.90 -22.68
CA ILE A 340 -1.53 20.46 -22.58
C ILE A 340 -1.99 19.81 -23.89
N ASP A 341 -2.77 20.52 -24.70
CA ASP A 341 -3.32 19.98 -25.95
C ASP A 341 -2.23 19.85 -27.00
N SER A 342 -1.38 20.87 -27.15
CA SER A 342 -0.18 20.80 -27.98
C SER A 342 0.80 19.75 -27.45
N TYR A 343 1.00 19.67 -26.13
CA TYR A 343 1.86 18.67 -25.52
C TYR A 343 1.41 17.24 -25.85
N ILE A 344 0.13 16.91 -25.65
CA ILE A 344 -0.42 15.57 -25.91
C ILE A 344 -0.34 15.20 -27.39
N LYS A 345 -0.53 16.17 -28.30
CA LYS A 345 -0.41 15.94 -29.74
C LYS A 345 1.01 15.52 -30.15
N ASN A 346 2.02 15.98 -29.41
CA ASN A 346 3.45 15.73 -29.69
C ASN A 346 4.07 14.64 -28.79
N LEU A 347 3.30 14.04 -27.87
CA LEU A 347 3.75 13.05 -26.89
C LEU A 347 3.80 11.63 -27.45
#